data_AF-A0A6J2JVZ0-F1
#
_entry.id   AF-A0A6J2JVZ0-F1
#
_cell.length_a   1.000
_cell.length_b   1.000
_cell.length_c   1.000
_cell.angle_alpha   90.00
_cell.angle_beta   90.00
_cell.angle_gamma   90.00
#
_symmetry.space_group_name_H-M   'P 1'
#
loop_
_entity.id
_entity.type
_entity.pdbx_description
1 polymer ?
#
loop_
_entity_poly.entity_id
_entity_poly.type
_entity_poly.pdbx_seq_one_letter_code
_entity_poly.pdbx_strand_id
1 'polypeptide(L)'
;MSRLRFGRSNDGYRLVSNDDSGFSDAQFEAPPPKIPWKAITLAAFLFLVGTILLIVGSLIVTGHIDTKYSDRLWPMIILGGIMFLPGAYHIRIAYCAYKQYPGYSFTDIPEFD
;
A
#
# COMPACT_ATOMS: atom_id res chain seq x y z
N MET A 1 -68.09 -30.85 -19.85
CA MET A 1 -66.65 -31.14 -19.80
C MET A 1 -65.87 -29.93 -20.32
N SER A 2 -65.45 -29.04 -19.42
CA SER A 2 -64.70 -27.81 -19.74
C SER A 2 -63.20 -28.09 -19.74
N ARG A 3 -62.55 -27.94 -20.89
CA ARG A 3 -61.08 -28.06 -20.99
C ARG A 3 -60.44 -26.73 -20.58
N LEU A 4 -59.84 -26.70 -19.39
CA LEU A 4 -58.95 -25.62 -18.95
C LEU A 4 -57.69 -25.63 -19.82
N ARG A 5 -57.56 -24.66 -20.72
CA ARG A 5 -56.29 -24.37 -21.40
C ARG A 5 -55.46 -23.50 -20.47
N PHE A 6 -54.41 -24.09 -19.88
CA PHE A 6 -53.39 -23.36 -19.14
C PHE A 6 -52.57 -22.55 -20.15
N GLY A 7 -52.74 -21.23 -20.13
CA GLY A 7 -51.90 -20.30 -20.87
C GLY A 7 -50.51 -20.32 -20.28
N ARG A 8 -49.53 -20.78 -21.04
CA ARG A 8 -48.11 -20.75 -20.66
C ARG A 8 -47.62 -19.31 -20.87
N SER A 9 -47.46 -18.55 -19.79
CA SER A 9 -46.79 -17.25 -19.84
C SER A 9 -45.37 -17.47 -20.35
N ASN A 10 -45.13 -16.99 -21.56
CA ASN A 10 -43.81 -16.96 -22.16
C ASN A 10 -43.19 -15.65 -21.67
N ASP A 11 -42.53 -15.70 -20.52
CA ASP A 11 -41.77 -14.57 -19.98
C ASP A 11 -40.51 -14.41 -20.85
N GLY A 12 -40.74 -13.96 -22.09
CA GLY A 12 -39.72 -13.57 -23.03
C GLY A 12 -38.89 -12.46 -22.44
N TYR A 13 -37.57 -12.62 -22.60
CA TYR A 13 -36.53 -11.61 -22.37
C TYR A 13 -37.09 -10.18 -22.30
N ARG A 14 -36.97 -9.54 -21.13
CA ARG A 14 -37.25 -8.12 -21.00
C ARG A 14 -36.14 -7.34 -21.70
N LEU A 15 -36.48 -6.53 -22.69
CA LEU A 15 -35.57 -5.54 -23.27
C LEU A 15 -35.05 -4.65 -22.14
N VAL A 16 -33.72 -4.49 -22.05
CA VAL A 16 -33.10 -3.49 -21.18
C VAL A 16 -33.65 -2.14 -21.62
N SER A 17 -34.26 -1.40 -20.69
CA SER A 17 -34.77 -0.06 -20.94
C SER A 17 -33.63 0.82 -21.47
N ASN A 18 -33.79 1.41 -22.66
CA ASN A 18 -32.82 2.32 -23.27
C ASN A 18 -32.73 3.69 -22.56
N ASP A 19 -33.28 3.82 -21.35
CA ASP A 19 -33.12 5.00 -20.52
C ASP A 19 -31.74 4.93 -19.86
N ASP A 20 -30.76 5.60 -20.46
CA ASP A 20 -29.41 5.81 -19.89
C ASP A 20 -29.43 6.59 -18.56
N SER A 21 -30.60 7.04 -18.10
CA SER A 21 -30.77 7.80 -16.86
C SER A 21 -30.64 6.99 -15.56
N GLY A 22 -30.48 5.66 -15.65
CA GLY A 22 -30.28 4.80 -14.49
C GLY A 22 -28.88 4.85 -13.89
N PHE A 23 -27.91 5.39 -14.64
CA PHE A 23 -26.52 5.38 -14.29
C PHE A 23 -25.96 6.80 -14.36
N SER A 24 -25.38 7.30 -13.26
CA SER A 24 -24.62 8.55 -13.26
C SER A 24 -23.14 8.24 -13.46
N ASP A 25 -22.43 9.05 -14.25
CA ASP A 25 -20.97 8.87 -14.48
C ASP A 25 -20.18 8.90 -13.15
N ALA A 26 -20.68 9.62 -12.16
CA ALA A 26 -20.13 9.70 -10.81
C ALA A 26 -20.05 8.35 -10.08
N GLN A 27 -20.81 7.33 -10.47
CA GLN A 27 -20.74 6.00 -9.84
C GLN A 27 -19.52 5.19 -10.31
N PHE A 28 -18.95 5.55 -11.45
CA PHE A 28 -17.78 4.90 -12.05
C PHE A 28 -16.49 5.65 -11.70
N GLU A 29 -16.60 6.83 -11.10
CA GLU A 29 -15.45 7.52 -10.52
C GLU A 29 -14.98 6.74 -9.29
N ALA A 30 -13.73 6.26 -9.35
CA ALA A 30 -13.10 5.64 -8.21
C ALA A 30 -13.05 6.65 -7.04
N PRO A 31 -13.44 6.25 -5.82
CA PRO A 31 -13.35 7.14 -4.66
C PRO A 31 -11.90 7.61 -4.49
N PRO A 32 -11.67 8.86 -4.03
CA PRO A 32 -10.34 9.40 -3.89
C PRO A 32 -9.50 8.48 -2.99
N PRO A 33 -8.31 8.05 -3.43
CA PRO A 33 -7.50 7.10 -2.68
C PRO A 33 -7.12 7.72 -1.33
N LYS A 34 -7.53 7.05 -0.26
CA LYS A 34 -7.17 7.46 1.10
C LYS A 34 -5.68 7.24 1.30
N ILE A 35 -4.95 8.29 1.69
CA ILE A 35 -3.51 8.19 1.93
C ILE A 35 -3.29 7.47 3.28
N PRO A 36 -2.61 6.32 3.33
CA PRO A 36 -2.38 5.57 4.57
C PRO A 36 -1.25 6.21 5.39
N TRP A 37 -1.55 7.34 6.04
CA TRP A 37 -0.60 8.13 6.84
C TRP A 37 0.07 7.33 7.96
N LYS A 38 -0.65 6.40 8.60
CA LYS A 38 -0.09 5.52 9.65
C LYS A 38 1.09 4.69 9.11
N ALA A 39 0.88 4.04 7.96
CA ALA A 39 1.88 3.18 7.33
C ALA A 39 3.11 3.97 6.86
N ILE A 40 2.89 5.15 6.28
CA ILE A 40 3.97 6.05 5.87
C ILE A 40 4.79 6.52 7.07
N THR A 41 4.12 6.89 8.17
CA THR A 41 4.78 7.33 9.40
C THR A 41 5.63 6.21 10.01
N LEU A 42 5.10 4.99 10.06
CA LEU A 42 5.83 3.81 10.51
C LEU A 42 7.05 3.53 9.63
N ALA A 43 6.89 3.52 8.31
CA ALA A 43 7.98 3.29 7.36
C ALA A 43 9.07 4.38 7.47
N ALA A 44 8.66 5.65 7.59
CA ALA A 44 9.54 6.78 7.84
C ALA A 44 10.36 6.59 9.12
N PHE A 45 9.71 6.17 10.22
CA PHE A 45 10.38 5.89 11.48
C PHE A 45 11.40 4.75 11.35
N LEU A 46 11.02 3.61 10.78
CA LEU A 46 11.93 2.47 10.58
C LEU A 46 13.13 2.85 9.71
N PHE A 47 12.90 3.61 8.64
CA PHE A 47 13.95 4.08 7.75
C PHE A 47 14.92 5.03 8.46
N LEU A 48 14.40 6.01 9.22
CA LEU A 48 15.23 7.00 9.91
C LEU A 48 16.08 6.33 10.99
N VAL A 49 15.47 5.48 11.81
CA VAL A 49 16.19 4.76 12.87
C VAL A 49 17.19 3.77 12.26
N GLY A 50 16.79 3.02 11.23
CA GLY A 50 17.68 2.09 10.54
C GLY A 50 18.89 2.77 9.89
N THR A 51 18.69 3.92 9.24
CA THR A 51 19.80 4.72 8.67
C THR A 51 20.73 5.25 9.75
N ILE A 52 20.20 5.78 10.85
CA ILE A 52 21.04 6.26 11.97
C ILE A 52 21.87 5.11 12.54
N LEU A 53 21.28 3.94 12.79
CA LEU A 53 22.01 2.77 13.29
C LEU A 53 23.09 2.30 12.32
N LEU A 54 22.81 2.28 11.01
CA LEU A 54 23.80 1.91 9.99
C LEU A 54 24.95 2.91 9.92
N ILE A 55 24.65 4.22 9.94
CA ILE A 55 25.67 5.27 9.91
C ILE A 55 26.55 5.16 11.15
N VAL A 56 25.95 5.16 12.35
CA VAL A 56 26.71 5.07 13.61
C VAL A 56 27.50 3.77 13.69
N GLY A 57 26.90 2.63 13.36
CA GLY A 57 27.60 1.34 13.35
C GLY A 57 28.77 1.32 12.37
N SER A 58 28.59 1.88 11.18
CA SER A 58 29.66 1.97 10.16
C SER A 58 30.79 2.91 10.59
N LEU A 59 30.48 4.06 11.20
CA LEU A 59 31.49 5.00 11.73
C LEU A 59 32.35 4.36 12.82
N ILE A 60 31.75 3.51 13.66
CA ILE A 60 32.50 2.85 14.73
C ILE A 60 33.37 1.70 14.18
N VAL A 61 32.84 0.90 13.24
CA VAL A 61 33.62 -0.18 12.61
C VAL A 61 34.79 0.36 11.78
N THR A 62 34.63 1.52 11.15
CA THR A 62 35.71 2.20 10.39
C THR A 62 36.75 2.88 11.29
N GLY A 63 36.58 2.82 12.61
CA GLY A 63 37.54 3.38 13.58
C GLY A 63 37.51 4.91 13.67
N HIS A 64 36.48 5.56 13.12
CA HIS A 64 36.30 7.02 13.27
C HIS A 64 35.91 7.39 14.71
N ILE A 65 35.29 6.45 15.43
CA ILE A 65 35.02 6.55 16.86
C ILE A 65 35.80 5.41 17.53
N ASP A 66 36.83 5.77 18.30
CA ASP A 66 37.71 4.81 18.96
C ASP A 66 37.00 4.23 20.19
N THR A 67 36.26 3.13 19.97
CA THR A 67 35.61 2.39 21.04
C THR A 67 36.40 1.13 21.34
N LYS A 68 36.68 0.86 22.61
CA LYS A 68 37.39 -0.35 23.07
C LYS A 68 36.70 -1.68 22.68
N TYR A 69 35.48 -1.62 22.13
CA TYR A 69 34.64 -2.77 21.82
C TYR A 69 33.97 -2.67 20.45
N SER A 70 34.68 -2.21 19.41
CA SER A 70 34.14 -2.11 18.05
C SER A 70 33.54 -3.42 17.53
N ASP A 71 34.08 -4.57 17.95
CA ASP A 71 33.56 -5.89 17.57
C ASP A 71 32.15 -6.18 18.10
N ARG A 72 31.72 -5.50 19.17
CA ARG A 72 30.39 -5.68 19.78
C ARG A 72 29.29 -4.90 19.07
N LEU A 73 29.62 -4.11 18.05
CA LEU A 73 28.69 -3.20 17.38
C LEU A 73 28.20 -3.72 16.02
N TRP A 74 28.72 -4.87 15.57
CA TRP A 74 28.16 -5.63 14.45
C TRP A 74 26.64 -5.87 14.55
N PRO A 75 26.06 -6.21 15.71
CA PRO A 75 24.61 -6.33 15.88
C PRO A 75 23.84 -5.05 15.57
N MET A 76 24.40 -3.86 15.83
CA MET A 76 23.74 -2.59 15.49
C MET A 76 23.65 -2.40 13.97
N ILE A 77 24.70 -2.76 13.22
CA ILE A 77 24.70 -2.69 11.75
C ILE A 77 23.68 -3.67 11.18
N ILE A 78 23.66 -4.91 11.69
CA ILE A 78 22.72 -5.95 11.24
C ILE A 78 21.28 -5.52 11.53
N LEU A 79 21.01 -5.04 12.75
CA LEU A 79 19.69 -4.53 13.14
C LEU A 79 19.28 -3.32 12.29
N GLY A 80 20.19 -2.37 12.09
CA GLY A 80 19.97 -1.22 11.22
C GLY A 80 19.62 -1.63 9.79
N GLY A 81 20.30 -2.64 9.23
CA GLY A 81 20.00 -3.21 7.93
C GLY A 81 18.61 -3.86 7.85
N ILE A 82 18.24 -4.66 8.86
CA ILE A 82 16.92 -5.31 8.95
C ILE A 82 15.79 -4.27 9.05
N MET A 83 16.00 -3.16 9.77
CA MET A 83 15.00 -2.08 9.88
C MET A 83 14.96 -1.19 8.63
N PHE A 84 16.12 -0.96 8.00
CA PHE A 84 16.25 -0.11 6.82
C PHE A 84 15.54 -0.71 5.60
N LEU A 85 15.67 -2.02 5.37
CA LEU A 85 15.09 -2.70 4.21
C LEU A 85 13.56 -2.49 4.05
N PRO A 86 12.72 -2.80 5.06
CA PRO A 86 11.28 -2.56 4.99
C PRO A 86 10.95 -1.06 4.98
N GLY A 87 11.67 -0.23 5.75
CA GLY A 87 11.45 1.22 5.78
C GLY A 87 11.68 1.89 4.42
N ALA A 88 12.82 1.59 3.77
CA ALA A 88 13.18 2.13 2.46
C ALA A 88 12.23 1.65 1.36
N TYR A 89 11.82 0.37 1.40
CA TYR A 89 10.88 -0.20 0.44
C TYR A 89 9.53 0.52 0.44
N HIS A 90 8.93 0.69 1.62
CA HIS A 90 7.63 1.34 1.75
C HIS A 90 7.70 2.85 1.47
N ILE A 91 8.77 3.55 1.88
CA ILE A 91 8.97 4.97 1.54
C ILE A 91 9.10 5.16 0.03
N ARG A 92 9.85 4.30 -0.67
CA ARG A 92 9.99 4.40 -2.13
C ARG A 92 8.63 4.26 -2.82
N ILE A 93 7.82 3.28 -2.41
CA ILE A 93 6.48 3.07 -2.98
C ILE A 93 5.59 4.27 -2.69
N ALA A 94 5.59 4.76 -1.45
CA ALA A 94 4.83 5.95 -1.06
C ALA A 94 5.27 7.20 -1.83
N TYR A 95 6.57 7.35 -2.10
CA TYR A 95 7.12 8.43 -2.92
C TYR A 95 6.69 8.30 -4.39
N CYS A 96 6.73 7.10 -4.96
CA CYS A 96 6.23 6.83 -6.31
C CYS A 96 4.73 7.10 -6.45
N ALA A 97 3.93 6.75 -5.44
CA ALA A 97 2.49 7.04 -5.38
C ALA A 97 2.22 8.56 -5.23
N TYR A 98 3.01 9.27 -4.41
CA TYR A 98 2.92 10.73 -4.29
C TYR A 98 3.22 11.45 -5.60
N LYS A 99 4.20 10.96 -6.36
CA LYS A 99 4.60 11.54 -7.66
C LYS A 99 3.70 11.13 -8.83
N GLN A 100 2.59 10.43 -8.56
CA GLN A 100 1.58 9.99 -9.53
C GLN A 100 2.18 9.22 -10.73
N TYR A 101 3.16 8.35 -10.49
CA TYR A 101 3.65 7.46 -11.54
C TYR A 101 2.55 6.45 -11.92
N PRO A 102 2.25 6.26 -13.21
CA PRO A 102 1.22 5.33 -13.65
C PRO A 102 1.58 3.91 -13.19
N GLY A 103 0.67 3.30 -12.42
CA GLY A 103 0.83 1.94 -11.86
C GLY A 103 1.14 1.88 -10.36
N TYR A 104 1.24 3.01 -9.65
CA TYR A 104 1.37 3.03 -8.19
C TYR A 104 0.15 3.70 -7.56
N SER A 105 -0.68 2.90 -6.86
CA SER A 105 -1.82 3.40 -6.10
C SER A 105 -1.59 3.26 -4.60
N PHE A 106 -2.06 4.22 -3.81
CA PHE A 106 -2.04 4.12 -2.33
C PHE A 106 -2.87 2.94 -1.81
N THR A 107 -3.74 2.35 -2.63
CA THR A 107 -4.54 1.16 -2.33
C THR A 107 -3.72 -0.13 -2.22
N ASP A 108 -2.49 -0.16 -2.77
CA ASP A 108 -1.62 -1.35 -2.73
C ASP A 108 -0.77 -1.43 -1.45
N ILE A 109 -0.87 -0.41 -0.60
CA ILE A 109 -0.15 -0.35 0.67
C ILE A 109 -1.08 -0.97 1.73
N PRO A 110 -0.72 -2.11 2.35
CA PRO A 110 -1.54 -2.70 3.40
C PRO A 110 -1.80 -1.65 4.50
N GLU A 111 -3.07 -1.39 4.75
CA GLU A 111 -3.48 -0.57 5.88
C GLU A 111 -3.19 -1.37 7.15
N PHE A 112 -2.26 -0.88 7.97
CA PHE A 112 -2.07 -1.37 9.32
C PHE A 112 -3.11 -0.66 10.20
N ASP A 113 -4.16 -1.38 10.58
CA ASP A 113 -5.15 -0.90 11.56
C ASP A 113 -4.52 -0.77 12.95
#